data_AF-A0AAW9SER2-F1
#
_entry.id   AF-A0AAW9SER2-F1
#
_cell.length_a   1.000
_cell.length_b   1.000
_cell.length_c   1.000
_cell.angle_alpha   90.00
_cell.angle_beta   90.00
_cell.angle_gamma   90.00
#
_symmetry.space_group_name_H-M   'P 1'
#
loop_
_entity.id
_entity.type
_entity.pdbx_description
1 polymer ?
#
loop_
_entity_poly.entity_id
_entity_poly.type
_entity_poly.pdbx_seq_one_letter_code
_entity_poly.pdbx_strand_id
1 'polypeptide(L)'
;MGTDATRIATNFEIPNNNFGLEIPKQHYLFGADKMKPGPDSLLRVRVTERHIKVLRHLEIYDGLVTLYSWKHTGVVNAYRAGVDIKTLQSQLRHHSLEMTDIYLRSLGMVLNNELKDKSW
;
A
#
# COMPACT_ATOMS: atom_id res chain seq x y z
N MET A 1 22.56 -35.50 -30.99
CA MET A 1 23.67 -34.88 -30.24
C MET A 1 23.94 -33.54 -30.91
N GLY A 2 23.71 -32.36 -30.36
CA GLY A 2 23.16 -31.95 -29.07
C GLY A 2 22.48 -30.60 -29.26
N THR A 3 21.50 -30.34 -28.42
CA THR A 3 20.80 -29.06 -28.26
C THR A 3 21.77 -28.01 -27.74
N ASP A 4 21.98 -26.90 -28.46
CA ASP A 4 22.64 -25.72 -27.92
C ASP A 4 21.66 -24.55 -27.85
N ALA A 5 20.64 -24.74 -26.99
CA ALA A 5 19.67 -23.73 -26.61
C ALA A 5 20.25 -22.84 -25.50
N THR A 6 21.43 -22.27 -25.71
CA THR A 6 22.10 -21.45 -24.69
C THR A 6 22.68 -20.20 -25.31
N ARG A 7 21.79 -19.32 -25.80
CA ARG A 7 22.24 -18.01 -26.32
C ARG A 7 21.23 -16.87 -26.27
N ILE A 8 20.37 -16.84 -25.26
CA ILE A 8 19.63 -15.61 -24.90
C ILE A 8 19.54 -15.48 -23.37
N ALA A 9 20.67 -15.57 -22.69
CA ALA A 9 20.82 -14.82 -21.43
C ALA A 9 21.12 -13.37 -21.85
N THR A 10 20.10 -12.65 -22.31
CA THR A 10 20.15 -11.19 -22.36
C THR A 10 20.58 -10.73 -20.98
N ASN A 11 21.70 -10.03 -20.92
CA ASN A 11 22.19 -9.31 -19.76
C ASN A 11 21.08 -8.34 -19.30
N PHE A 12 20.14 -8.83 -18.48
CA PHE A 12 19.35 -7.97 -17.64
C PHE A 12 20.24 -7.65 -16.44
N GLU A 13 21.15 -6.72 -16.66
CA GLU A 13 21.77 -6.01 -15.54
C GLU A 13 20.61 -5.37 -14.77
N ILE A 14 20.31 -5.92 -13.58
CA ILE A 14 19.46 -5.22 -12.62
C ILE A 14 20.21 -3.92 -12.38
N PRO A 15 19.68 -2.75 -12.80
CA PRO A 15 20.34 -1.50 -12.51
C PRO A 15 20.55 -1.47 -11.00
N ASN A 16 21.66 -0.91 -10.52
CA ASN A 16 21.82 -0.58 -9.11
C ASN A 16 20.72 0.43 -8.77
N ASN A 17 19.51 -0.08 -8.54
CA ASN A 17 18.28 0.67 -8.69
C ASN A 17 18.01 1.32 -7.36
N ASN A 18 18.75 2.39 -7.13
CA ASN A 18 18.46 3.32 -6.07
C ASN A 18 17.12 4.05 -6.32
N PHE A 19 16.18 3.58 -7.16
CA PHE A 19 14.94 4.29 -7.54
C PHE A 19 15.18 5.75 -7.99
N GLY A 20 16.40 6.10 -8.43
CA GLY A 20 16.81 7.50 -8.69
C GLY A 20 17.16 8.34 -7.44
N LEU A 21 17.21 7.73 -6.26
CA LEU A 21 17.54 8.34 -4.98
C LEU A 21 19.03 8.21 -4.67
N GLU A 22 19.74 9.31 -4.54
CA GLU A 22 21.16 9.32 -4.13
C GLU A 22 21.30 9.10 -2.61
N ILE A 23 20.91 7.91 -2.13
CA ILE A 23 20.93 7.55 -0.70
C ILE A 23 21.89 6.36 -0.52
N PRO A 24 22.80 6.40 0.48
CA PRO A 24 23.62 5.26 0.84
C PRO A 24 22.77 4.02 1.15
N LYS A 25 23.17 2.83 0.64
CA LYS A 25 22.39 1.58 0.77
C LYS A 25 22.09 1.18 2.22
N GLN A 26 22.92 1.62 3.17
CA GLN A 26 22.77 1.33 4.61
C GLN A 26 21.85 2.31 5.34
N HIS A 27 21.39 3.37 4.67
CA HIS A 27 20.47 4.33 5.27
C HIS A 27 19.02 3.87 5.14
N TYR A 28 18.25 4.13 6.19
CA TYR A 28 16.80 4.11 6.13
C TYR A 28 16.32 5.25 5.23
N LEU A 29 15.27 4.99 4.44
CA LEU A 29 14.62 6.02 3.61
C LEU A 29 14.02 7.14 4.47
N PHE A 30 13.49 6.78 5.64
CA PHE A 30 13.00 7.70 6.67
C PHE A 30 13.76 7.44 7.96
N GLY A 31 14.79 8.23 8.21
CA GLY A 31 15.64 8.13 9.40
C GLY A 31 15.11 8.92 10.60
N ALA A 32 15.78 8.74 11.74
CA ALA A 32 15.41 9.37 13.01
C ALA A 32 15.47 10.92 12.98
N ASP A 33 16.39 11.51 12.20
CA ASP A 33 16.46 12.96 12.01
C ASP A 33 15.37 13.44 11.06
N LYS A 34 14.25 13.88 11.63
CA LYS A 34 13.17 14.57 10.90
C LYS A 34 12.63 13.80 9.67
N MET A 35 12.74 12.46 9.66
CA MET A 35 12.38 11.58 8.53
C MET A 35 13.24 11.78 7.27
N LYS A 36 14.42 12.40 7.39
CA LYS A 36 15.41 12.43 6.31
C LYS A 36 16.13 11.08 6.24
N PRO A 37 16.64 10.68 5.06
CA PRO A 37 17.42 9.46 4.96
C PRO A 37 18.63 9.49 5.91
N GLY A 38 18.87 8.40 6.62
CA GLY A 38 19.94 8.33 7.61
C GLY A 38 20.18 6.93 8.17
N PRO A 39 21.28 6.72 8.90
CA PRO A 39 21.67 5.40 9.41
C PRO A 39 20.76 4.91 10.54
N ASP A 40 20.10 5.82 11.26
CA ASP A 40 19.26 5.49 12.40
C ASP A 40 17.79 5.30 12.02
N SER A 41 17.19 4.21 12.50
CA SER A 41 15.79 3.90 12.24
C SER A 41 14.84 4.89 12.90
N LEU A 42 13.74 5.23 12.23
CA LEU A 42 12.69 6.06 12.80
C LEU A 42 11.87 5.27 13.84
N LEU A 43 11.70 5.86 15.03
CA LEU A 43 10.77 5.33 16.03
C LEU A 43 9.33 5.47 15.57
N ARG A 44 8.55 4.39 15.67
CA ARG A 44 7.12 4.35 15.29
C ARG A 44 6.31 5.50 15.91
N VAL A 45 6.57 5.82 17.18
CA VAL A 45 5.87 6.89 17.92
C VAL A 45 6.02 8.24 17.22
N ARG A 46 7.17 8.53 16.60
CA ARG A 46 7.41 9.79 15.89
C ARG A 46 6.48 9.98 14.68
N VAL A 47 6.12 8.89 14.00
CA VAL A 47 5.16 8.94 12.88
C VAL A 47 3.77 9.25 13.41
N THR A 48 3.35 8.57 14.49
CA THR A 48 2.05 8.80 15.14
C THR A 48 1.94 10.23 15.67
N GLU A 49 2.96 10.75 16.36
CA GLU A 49 3.00 12.12 16.87
C GLU A 49 2.84 13.15 15.74
N ARG A 50 3.55 12.96 14.63
CA ARG A 50 3.45 13.86 13.47
C ARG A 50 2.07 13.79 12.81
N HIS A 51 1.51 12.59 12.70
CA HIS A 51 0.15 12.39 12.20
C HIS A 51 -0.89 13.14 13.05
N ILE A 52 -0.83 12.98 14.37
CA ILE A 52 -1.75 13.68 15.30
C ILE A 52 -1.59 15.20 15.18
N LYS A 53 -0.36 15.72 15.04
CA LYS A 53 -0.12 17.16 14.83
C LYS A 53 -0.85 17.68 13.59
N VAL A 54 -0.81 16.93 12.49
CA VAL A 54 -1.52 17.28 11.24
C VAL A 54 -3.03 17.22 11.44
N LEU A 55 -3.56 16.15 12.06
CA LEU A 55 -5.00 16.04 12.32
C LEU A 55 -5.53 17.18 13.21
N ARG A 56 -4.77 17.59 14.22
CA ARG A 56 -5.13 18.72 15.10
C ARG A 56 -5.09 20.05 14.34
N HIS A 57 -4.09 20.24 13.48
CA HIS A 57 -4.00 21.42 12.64
C HIS A 57 -5.16 21.53 11.65
N LEU A 58 -5.66 20.40 11.16
CA LEU A 58 -6.81 20.31 10.27
C LEU A 58 -8.16 20.25 11.02
N GLU A 59 -8.16 20.34 12.36
CA GLU A 59 -9.37 20.30 13.19
C GLU A 59 -10.23 19.03 13.05
N ILE A 60 -9.61 17.91 12.65
CA ILE A 60 -10.28 16.60 12.45
C ILE A 60 -9.78 15.53 13.43
N TYR A 61 -9.03 15.90 14.45
CA TYR A 61 -8.54 14.95 15.45
C TYR A 61 -9.65 14.57 16.44
N ASP A 62 -10.15 13.34 16.32
CA ASP A 62 -11.18 12.74 17.17
C ASP A 62 -10.69 11.56 18.02
N GLY A 63 -9.42 11.18 17.86
CA GLY A 63 -8.82 10.00 18.50
C GLY A 63 -9.17 8.65 17.82
N LEU A 64 -10.06 8.64 16.82
CA LEU A 64 -10.45 7.47 16.05
C LEU A 64 -9.71 7.39 14.71
N VAL A 65 -9.37 8.54 14.12
CA VAL A 65 -8.57 8.62 12.90
C VAL A 65 -7.11 8.27 13.22
N THR A 66 -6.73 7.01 12.92
CA THR A 66 -5.36 6.51 13.05
C THR A 66 -4.62 6.61 11.71
N LEU A 67 -3.30 6.43 11.73
CA LEU A 67 -2.52 6.38 10.48
C LEU A 67 -2.99 5.22 9.57
N TYR A 68 -3.51 4.13 10.16
CA TYR A 68 -4.03 3.00 9.40
C TYR A 68 -5.33 3.33 8.65
N SER A 69 -6.11 4.31 9.14
CA SER A 69 -7.36 4.75 8.50
C SER A 69 -7.14 5.19 7.05
N TRP A 70 -5.99 5.79 6.73
CA TRP A 70 -5.65 6.19 5.36
C TRP A 70 -5.47 5.00 4.40
N LYS A 71 -4.94 3.87 4.89
CA LYS A 71 -4.85 2.64 4.08
C LYS A 71 -6.25 2.20 3.69
N HIS A 72 -7.18 2.22 4.64
CA HIS A 72 -8.58 1.88 4.38
C HIS A 72 -9.21 2.84 3.35
N THR A 73 -9.07 4.15 3.54
CA THR A 73 -9.55 5.17 2.57
C THR A 73 -8.96 4.97 1.17
N GLY A 74 -7.68 4.60 1.07
CA GLY A 74 -7.03 4.30 -0.21
C GLY A 74 -7.64 3.10 -0.94
N VAL A 75 -7.90 2.00 -0.23
CA VAL A 75 -8.55 0.79 -0.79
C VAL A 75 -9.95 1.11 -1.29
N VAL A 76 -10.73 1.83 -0.48
CA VAL A 76 -12.07 2.30 -0.83
C VAL A 76 -12.07 3.13 -2.11
N ASN A 77 -11.15 4.09 -2.22
CA ASN A 77 -11.08 4.98 -3.37
C ASN A 77 -10.62 4.24 -4.63
N ALA A 78 -9.65 3.33 -4.50
CA ALA A 78 -9.20 2.50 -5.61
C ALA A 78 -10.33 1.60 -6.15
N TYR A 79 -11.10 0.97 -5.26
CA TYR A 79 -12.26 0.19 -5.66
C TYR A 79 -13.32 1.05 -6.37
N ARG A 80 -13.65 2.23 -5.82
CA ARG A 80 -14.58 3.19 -6.46
C ARG A 80 -14.10 3.68 -7.82
N ALA A 81 -12.78 3.74 -8.03
CA ALA A 81 -12.19 4.06 -9.32
C ALA A 81 -12.20 2.88 -10.33
N GLY A 82 -12.76 1.74 -9.95
CA GLY A 82 -12.92 0.57 -10.82
C GLY A 82 -11.78 -0.46 -10.72
N VAL A 83 -10.88 -0.35 -9.73
CA VAL A 83 -9.87 -1.40 -9.50
C VAL A 83 -10.55 -2.66 -8.99
N ASP A 84 -10.24 -3.79 -9.61
CA ASP A 84 -10.84 -5.08 -9.25
C ASP A 84 -10.36 -5.59 -7.89
N ILE A 85 -11.19 -6.43 -7.26
CA ILE A 85 -10.95 -6.93 -5.90
C ILE A 85 -9.70 -7.82 -5.80
N LYS A 86 -9.30 -8.54 -6.86
CA LYS A 86 -8.11 -9.41 -6.83
C LYS A 86 -6.83 -8.60 -6.94
N THR A 87 -6.83 -7.53 -7.73
CA THR A 87 -5.73 -6.56 -7.77
C THR A 87 -5.56 -5.89 -6.40
N LEU A 88 -6.66 -5.49 -5.75
CA LEU A 88 -6.62 -4.95 -4.38
C LEU A 88 -6.09 -6.00 -3.39
N GLN A 89 -6.56 -7.25 -3.46
CA GLN A 89 -6.07 -8.34 -2.61
C GLN A 89 -4.56 -8.52 -2.75
N SER A 90 -4.05 -8.54 -3.99
CA SER A 90 -2.62 -8.64 -4.31
C SER A 90 -1.81 -7.47 -3.74
N GLN A 91 -2.27 -6.23 -3.98
CA GLN A 91 -1.62 -5.02 -3.48
C GLN A 91 -1.56 -4.98 -1.95
N LEU A 92 -2.62 -5.44 -1.28
CA LEU A 92 -2.73 -5.47 0.18
C LEU A 92 -2.03 -6.68 0.81
N ARG A 93 -1.59 -7.65 0.00
CA ARG A 93 -1.02 -8.94 0.41
C ARG A 93 -1.95 -9.71 1.35
N HIS A 94 -3.26 -9.66 1.07
CA HIS A 94 -4.24 -10.44 1.81
C HIS A 94 -4.29 -11.87 1.29
N HIS A 95 -4.23 -12.85 2.19
CA HIS A 95 -4.27 -14.26 1.80
C HIS A 95 -5.67 -14.71 1.36
N SER A 96 -6.71 -13.99 1.76
CA SER A 96 -8.11 -14.32 1.47
C SER A 96 -8.91 -13.11 1.03
N LEU A 97 -10.02 -13.35 0.33
CA LEU A 97 -10.93 -12.30 -0.11
C LEU A 97 -11.75 -11.75 1.06
N GLU A 98 -12.03 -12.56 2.08
CA GLU A 98 -12.76 -12.14 3.28
C GLU A 98 -12.03 -11.01 4.01
N MET A 99 -10.70 -11.02 4.02
CA MET A 99 -9.88 -9.93 4.57
C MET A 99 -10.03 -8.64 3.76
N THR A 100 -10.16 -8.76 2.44
CA THR A 100 -10.37 -7.62 1.53
C THR A 100 -11.80 -7.08 1.67
N ASP A 101 -12.78 -7.96 1.86
CA ASP A 101 -14.17 -7.60 2.07
C ASP A 101 -14.39 -6.75 3.33
N ILE A 102 -13.57 -6.90 4.38
CA ILE A 102 -13.66 -6.04 5.59
C ILE A 102 -13.61 -4.55 5.20
N TYR A 103 -12.79 -4.19 4.22
CA TYR A 103 -12.66 -2.81 3.76
C TYR A 103 -13.89 -2.37 2.94
N LEU A 104 -14.49 -3.28 2.17
CA LEU A 104 -15.61 -2.99 1.29
C LEU A 104 -16.97 -2.99 2.01
N ARG A 105 -17.12 -3.76 3.11
CA ARG A 105 -18.33 -3.76 3.94
C ARG A 105 -18.66 -2.37 4.48
N SER A 106 -17.63 -1.59 4.83
CA SER A 106 -17.78 -0.21 5.30
C SER A 106 -18.36 0.75 4.25
N LEU A 107 -18.30 0.38 2.96
CA LEU A 107 -18.86 1.16 1.86
C LEU A 107 -20.36 0.93 1.64
N GLY A 108 -21.01 0.12 2.48
CA GLY A 108 -22.40 -0.29 2.27
C GLY A 108 -22.57 -1.27 1.11
N MET A 109 -21.47 -1.81 0.55
CA MET A 109 -21.49 -2.85 -0.47
C MET A 109 -21.76 -4.22 0.16
N VAL A 110 -22.96 -4.35 0.73
CA VAL A 110 -23.61 -5.64 0.85
C VAL A 110 -24.26 -5.91 -0.50
N LEU A 111 -23.72 -6.89 -1.24
CA LEU A 111 -24.30 -7.58 -2.39
C LEU A 111 -25.13 -6.72 -3.35
N ASN A 112 -24.59 -6.56 -4.56
CA ASN A 112 -25.29 -5.97 -5.70
C ASN A 112 -26.70 -6.57 -5.84
N ASN A 113 -27.72 -5.87 -5.31
CA ASN A 113 -29.11 -6.31 -5.37
C ASN A 113 -29.62 -6.37 -6.81
N GLU A 114 -28.94 -5.71 -7.76
CA GLU A 114 -29.25 -5.78 -9.19
C GLU A 114 -29.07 -7.18 -9.79
N LEU A 115 -28.24 -8.04 -9.17
CA LEU A 115 -28.10 -9.44 -9.58
C LEU A 115 -29.23 -10.32 -9.03
N LYS A 116 -29.90 -9.87 -7.97
CA LYS A 116 -30.96 -10.64 -7.30
C LYS A 116 -32.22 -10.72 -8.16
N ASP A 117 -32.45 -9.71 -9.00
CA ASP A 117 -33.61 -9.60 -9.87
C ASP A 117 -33.33 -10.03 -11.33
N LYS A 118 -32.09 -10.45 -11.64
CA LYS A 118 -31.76 -10.99 -12.96
C LYS A 118 -32.14 -12.47 -13.03
N SER A 119 -33.29 -12.76 -13.64
CA SER A 119 -33.59 -14.09 -14.15
C SER A 119 -32.74 -14.36 -15.39
N TRP A 120 -31.81 -15.29 -15.27
CA TRP A 120 -31.20 -15.98 -16.40
C TRP A 120 -31.93 -17.31 -16.63
#